data_AF-A0A7C9AS13-F1
#
_entry.id   AF-A0A7C9AS13-F1
#
_cell.length_a   1.000
_cell.length_b   1.000
_cell.length_c   1.000
_cell.angle_alpha   90.00
_cell.angle_beta   90.00
_cell.angle_gamma   90.00
#
_symmetry.space_group_name_H-M   'P 1'
#
loop_
_entity.id
_entity.type
_entity.pdbx_description
1 polymer ?
#
loop_
_entity_poly.entity_id
_entity_poly.type
_entity_poly.pdbx_seq_one_letter_code
_entity_poly.pdbx_strand_id
1 'polypeptide(L)'
;LSVVMVLIGILRYFVSKLMRSFQVPDPKIVKEGQVIIRARNLRSAANFIPSRSFRARRIYFSNEENGLLHVPKGQAQNAQAQMFSDPNMAMDMMKKNLSMIIPQTLTFAWVNFFFSGFVAAKIPF
;
A
#
# COMPACT_ATOMS: atom_id res chain seq x y z
N LEU A 1 10.74 12.65 30.81
CA LEU A 1 10.81 11.80 29.60
C LEU A 1 9.43 11.58 28.98
N SER A 2 8.46 11.06 29.73
CA SER A 2 7.14 10.67 29.21
C SER A 2 6.34 11.81 28.57
N VAL A 3 6.26 12.99 29.20
CA VAL A 3 5.51 14.14 28.65
C VAL A 3 6.13 14.66 27.35
N VAL A 4 7.46 14.79 27.31
CA VAL A 4 8.19 15.25 26.10
C VAL A 4 8.01 14.25 24.95
N MET A 5 8.07 12.95 25.22
CA MET A 5 7.81 11.91 24.23
C MET A 5 6.39 11.96 23.65
N VAL A 6 5.40 12.23 24.51
CA VAL A 6 4.01 12.38 24.07
C VAL A 6 3.86 13.60 23.17
N LEU A 7 4.44 14.75 23.53
CA LEU A 7 4.38 15.96 22.71
C LEU A 7 5.08 15.79 21.35
N ILE A 8 6.25 15.14 21.32
CA ILE A 8 6.96 14.80 20.08
C ILE A 8 6.11 13.85 19.21
N GLY A 9 5.47 12.84 19.82
CA GLY A 9 4.58 11.92 19.11
C GLY A 9 3.37 12.63 18.47
N ILE A 10 2.76 13.56 19.19
CA ILE A 10 1.64 14.38 18.70
C ILE A 10 2.10 15.29 17.55
N LEU A 11 3.24 15.98 17.71
CA LEU A 11 3.81 16.82 16.66
C LEU A 11 4.10 16.00 15.39
N ARG A 12 4.72 14.82 15.54
CA ARG A 12 5.00 13.90 14.43
C ARG A 12 3.71 13.51 13.70
N TYR A 13 2.66 13.18 14.44
CA TYR A 13 1.36 12.84 13.84
C TYR A 13 0.81 13.98 12.97
N PHE A 14 0.82 15.21 13.49
CA PHE A 14 0.34 16.37 12.75
C PHE A 14 1.20 16.67 11.52
N VAL A 15 2.53 16.63 11.65
CA VAL A 15 3.45 16.83 10.52
C VAL A 15 3.25 15.75 9.45
N SER A 16 3.14 14.48 9.82
CA SER A 16 2.86 13.39 8.88
C SER A 16 1.48 13.55 8.21
N LYS A 17 0.48 14.03 8.94
CA LYS A 17 -0.86 14.31 8.39
C LYS A 17 -0.81 15.46 7.38
N LEU A 18 -0.04 16.51 7.65
CA LEU A 18 0.19 17.65 6.75
C LEU A 18 0.97 17.27 5.49
N MET A 19 2.00 16.41 5.63
CA MET A 19 2.81 15.94 4.50
C MET A 19 2.12 14.84 3.66
N ARG A 20 0.93 14.37 4.08
CA ARG A 20 0.19 13.36 3.33
C ARG A 20 -0.36 13.97 2.04
N SER A 21 0.33 13.73 0.92
CA SER A 21 -0.18 14.08 -0.39
C SER A 21 -1.21 13.06 -0.86
N PHE A 22 -2.28 13.54 -1.51
CA PHE A 22 -3.21 12.70 -2.23
C PHE A 22 -2.75 12.60 -3.67
N GLN A 23 -2.14 11.48 -4.04
CA GLN A 23 -1.91 11.16 -5.45
C GLN A 23 -3.25 10.74 -6.06
N VAL A 24 -3.69 11.45 -7.11
CA VAL A 24 -4.86 11.01 -7.88
C VAL A 24 -4.46 9.72 -8.60
N PRO A 25 -5.09 8.57 -8.30
CA PRO A 25 -4.73 7.32 -8.95
C PRO A 25 -4.99 7.41 -10.47
N ASP A 26 -4.14 6.78 -11.28
CA ASP A 26 -4.36 6.71 -12.73
C ASP A 26 -5.73 6.04 -13.00
N PRO A 27 -6.64 6.68 -13.76
CA PRO A 27 -7.94 6.11 -14.10
C PRO A 27 -7.85 4.72 -14.73
N LYS A 28 -6.75 4.39 -15.44
CA LYS A 28 -6.54 3.05 -16.01
C LYS A 28 -6.36 2.00 -14.92
N ILE A 29 -5.47 2.25 -13.97
CA ILE A 29 -5.19 1.35 -12.84
C ILE A 29 -6.44 1.16 -11.98
N VAL A 30 -7.20 2.24 -11.73
CA VAL A 30 -8.47 2.16 -11.00
C VAL A 30 -9.47 1.28 -11.73
N LYS A 31 -9.60 1.46 -13.05
CA LYS A 31 -10.53 0.67 -13.87
C LYS A 31 -10.19 -0.81 -13.83
N GLU A 32 -8.92 -1.18 -13.97
CA GLU A 32 -8.45 -2.56 -13.87
C GLU A 32 -8.72 -3.16 -12.49
N GLY A 33 -8.41 -2.42 -11.41
CA GLY A 33 -8.71 -2.84 -10.05
C GLY A 33 -10.21 -3.07 -9.82
N GLN A 34 -11.07 -2.20 -10.35
CA GLN A 34 -12.52 -2.36 -10.27
C GLN A 34 -13.03 -3.58 -11.03
N VAL A 35 -12.44 -3.90 -12.19
CA VAL A 35 -12.78 -5.12 -12.95
C VAL A 35 -12.45 -6.38 -12.14
N ILE A 36 -11.31 -6.41 -11.45
CA ILE A 36 -10.91 -7.52 -10.57
C ILE A 36 -11.90 -7.67 -9.40
N ILE A 37 -12.25 -6.56 -8.74
CA ILE A 37 -13.22 -6.56 -7.63
C ILE A 37 -14.57 -7.08 -8.11
N ARG A 38 -15.02 -6.64 -9.29
CA ARG A 38 -16.29 -7.08 -9.89
C ARG A 38 -16.28 -8.58 -10.19
N ALA A 39 -15.18 -9.12 -10.72
CA ALA A 39 -15.04 -10.55 -10.96
C ALA A 39 -15.00 -11.37 -9.65
N ARG A 40 -14.32 -10.86 -8.62
CA ARG A 40 -14.32 -11.46 -7.28
C ARG A 40 -15.74 -11.52 -6.70
N ASN A 41 -16.47 -10.41 -6.78
CA ASN A 41 -17.85 -10.32 -6.30
C ASN A 41 -18.78 -11.25 -7.08
N LEU A 42 -18.62 -11.36 -8.40
CA LEU A 42 -19.38 -12.31 -9.23
C LEU A 42 -19.14 -13.76 -8.78
N ARG A 43 -17.90 -14.13 -8.46
CA ARG A 43 -17.56 -15.46 -7.96
C ARG A 43 -18.17 -15.71 -6.58
N SER A 44 -18.05 -14.74 -5.67
CA SER A 44 -18.62 -14.85 -4.31
C SER A 44 -20.15 -14.88 -4.32
N ALA A 45 -20.79 -14.18 -5.27
CA ALA A 45 -22.24 -14.10 -5.38
C ALA A 45 -22.84 -15.14 -6.35
N ALA A 46 -22.08 -16.15 -6.77
CA ALA A 46 -22.51 -17.12 -7.78
C ALA A 46 -23.83 -17.84 -7.43
N ASN A 47 -24.07 -18.06 -6.13
CA ASN A 47 -25.26 -18.76 -5.63
C ASN A 47 -26.51 -17.87 -5.59
N PHE A 48 -26.38 -16.56 -5.72
CA PHE A 48 -27.50 -15.60 -5.64
C PHE A 48 -28.04 -15.18 -7.01
N ILE A 49 -27.44 -15.65 -8.10
CA ILE A 49 -27.85 -15.30 -9.47
C ILE A 49 -28.15 -16.56 -10.30
N PRO A 50 -29.08 -16.47 -11.27
CA PRO A 50 -29.37 -17.59 -12.15
C PRO A 50 -28.14 -18.08 -12.91
N SER A 51 -28.02 -19.40 -13.06
CA SER A 51 -26.88 -20.08 -13.70
C SER A 51 -26.57 -19.55 -15.10
N ARG A 52 -27.60 -19.23 -15.90
CA ARG A 52 -27.46 -18.63 -17.24
C ARG A 52 -26.77 -17.26 -17.18
N SER A 53 -27.17 -16.39 -16.25
CA SER A 53 -26.61 -15.05 -16.09
C SER A 53 -25.19 -15.08 -15.53
N PHE A 54 -24.91 -16.02 -14.61
CA PHE A 54 -23.55 -16.25 -14.14
C PHE A 54 -22.63 -16.70 -15.28
N ARG A 55 -23.07 -17.67 -16.10
CA ARG A 55 -22.26 -18.19 -17.22
C ARG A 55 -21.94 -17.11 -18.26
N ALA A 56 -22.92 -16.28 -18.63
CA ALA A 56 -22.69 -15.16 -19.54
C ALA A 56 -21.64 -14.17 -19.01
N ARG A 57 -21.73 -13.79 -17.72
CA ARG A 57 -20.77 -12.88 -17.07
C ARG A 57 -19.39 -13.53 -16.88
N ARG A 58 -19.34 -14.84 -16.61
CA ARG A 58 -18.09 -15.60 -16.53
C ARG A 58 -17.36 -15.59 -17.88
N ILE A 59 -18.07 -15.83 -18.97
CA ILE A 59 -17.50 -15.79 -20.32
C ILE A 59 -16.97 -14.38 -20.63
N TYR A 60 -17.70 -13.32 -20.28
CA TYR A 60 -17.26 -11.94 -20.47
C TYR A 60 -15.91 -11.62 -19.81
N PHE A 61 -15.64 -12.18 -18.62
CA PHE A 61 -14.36 -11.97 -17.93
C PHE A 61 -13.25 -12.94 -18.36
N SER A 62 -13.59 -14.19 -18.68
CA SER A 62 -12.63 -15.28 -18.85
C SER A 62 -12.45 -15.77 -20.29
N ASN A 63 -13.01 -15.07 -21.30
CA ASN A 63 -12.86 -15.47 -22.70
C ASN A 63 -11.37 -15.54 -23.10
N GLU A 64 -10.99 -16.57 -23.86
CA GLU A 64 -9.59 -16.84 -24.21
C GLU A 64 -9.01 -15.86 -25.23
N GLU A 65 -9.85 -15.25 -26.08
CA GLU A 65 -9.40 -14.30 -27.10
C GLU A 65 -9.50 -12.83 -26.65
N ASN A 66 -10.54 -12.48 -25.87
CA ASN A 66 -10.90 -11.09 -25.55
C ASN A 66 -11.41 -10.90 -24.10
N GLY A 67 -11.13 -11.86 -23.20
CA GLY A 67 -11.55 -11.75 -21.81
C GLY A 67 -10.91 -10.55 -21.14
N LEU A 68 -11.67 -9.76 -20.39
CA LEU A 68 -11.15 -8.61 -19.64
C LEU A 68 -10.07 -8.95 -18.61
N LEU A 69 -10.01 -10.21 -18.18
CA LEU A 69 -8.98 -10.73 -17.28
C LEU A 69 -7.94 -11.59 -18.01
N HIS A 70 -8.04 -11.70 -19.34
CA HIS A 70 -7.04 -12.40 -20.13
C HIS A 70 -5.79 -11.52 -20.23
N VAL A 71 -4.75 -11.94 -19.51
CA VAL A 71 -3.41 -11.36 -19.66
C VAL A 71 -2.69 -12.17 -20.74
N PRO A 72 -2.31 -11.55 -21.88
CA PRO A 72 -1.56 -12.25 -22.92
C PRO A 72 -0.35 -12.96 -22.33
N LYS A 73 -0.12 -14.23 -22.70
CA LYS A 73 1.03 -15.01 -22.22
C LYS A 73 2.33 -14.28 -22.62
N GLY A 74 3.01 -13.70 -21.62
CA GLY A 74 4.18 -12.80 -21.81
C GLY A 74 4.04 -11.44 -21.11
N GLN A 75 2.81 -11.02 -20.79
CA GLN A 75 2.49 -9.84 -19.98
C GLN A 75 2.12 -10.20 -18.54
N ALA A 76 2.56 -11.37 -18.03
CA ALA A 76 2.65 -11.59 -16.60
C ALA A 76 3.71 -10.62 -16.08
N GLN A 77 3.29 -9.36 -15.93
CA GLN A 77 4.03 -8.30 -15.32
C GLN A 77 4.35 -8.81 -13.92
N ASN A 78 5.58 -9.30 -13.77
CA ASN A 78 6.19 -9.40 -12.46
C ASN A 78 5.93 -8.04 -11.83
N ALA A 79 5.09 -7.99 -10.80
CA ALA A 79 4.76 -6.74 -10.13
C ALA A 79 6.06 -6.01 -9.73
N GLN A 80 7.11 -6.78 -9.43
CA GLN A 80 8.48 -6.31 -9.24
C GLN A 80 9.12 -5.68 -10.50
N ALA A 81 8.95 -6.25 -11.71
CA ALA A 81 9.55 -5.71 -12.93
C ALA A 81 8.90 -4.42 -13.41
N GLN A 82 7.59 -4.26 -13.21
CA GLN A 82 6.90 -2.99 -13.47
C GLN A 82 7.32 -1.88 -12.51
N MET A 83 7.61 -2.24 -11.25
CA MET A 83 8.11 -1.29 -10.27
C MET A 83 9.48 -0.73 -10.64
N PHE A 84 10.34 -1.51 -11.31
CA PHE A 84 11.64 -1.05 -11.80
C PHE A 84 11.58 -0.34 -13.16
N SER A 85 10.58 -0.63 -13.98
CA SER A 85 10.42 0.04 -15.29
C SER A 85 9.86 1.46 -15.17
N ASP A 86 9.19 1.80 -14.07
CA ASP A 86 8.66 3.15 -13.80
C ASP A 86 9.39 3.84 -12.64
N PRO A 87 10.39 4.71 -12.94
CA PRO A 87 11.19 5.43 -11.94
C PRO A 87 10.34 6.21 -10.91
N ASN A 88 9.17 6.72 -11.33
CA ASN A 88 8.27 7.48 -10.46
C ASN A 88 7.61 6.58 -9.39
N MET A 89 7.21 5.34 -9.73
CA MET A 89 6.60 4.43 -8.76
C MET A 89 7.59 3.87 -7.75
N ALA A 90 8.81 3.54 -8.21
CA ALA A 90 9.90 3.15 -7.30
C ALA A 90 10.24 4.28 -6.32
N MET A 91 10.30 5.52 -6.81
CA MET A 91 10.60 6.69 -5.98
C MET A 91 9.51 6.93 -4.93
N ASP A 92 8.24 6.77 -5.27
CA ASP A 92 7.13 6.95 -4.32
C ASP A 92 7.12 5.89 -3.21
N MET A 93 7.47 4.64 -3.53
CA MET A 93 7.66 3.61 -2.49
C MET A 93 8.89 3.88 -1.63
N MET A 94 10.00 4.31 -2.24
CA MET A 94 11.21 4.67 -1.49
C MET A 94 10.93 5.86 -0.57
N LYS A 95 10.27 6.92 -1.05
CA LYS A 95 9.83 8.06 -0.24
C LYS A 95 8.93 7.60 0.92
N LYS A 96 8.01 6.67 0.67
CA LYS A 96 7.13 6.12 1.71
C LYS A 96 7.92 5.37 2.78
N ASN A 97 8.87 4.50 2.40
CA ASN A 97 9.73 3.79 3.35
C ASN A 97 10.62 4.76 4.14
N LEU A 98 11.23 5.75 3.47
CA LEU A 98 12.05 6.78 4.10
C LEU A 98 11.25 7.65 5.08
N SER A 99 10.01 7.99 4.75
CA SER A 99 9.12 8.76 5.63
C SER A 99 8.79 8.06 6.95
N MET A 100 8.92 6.72 6.99
CA MET A 100 8.77 5.94 8.22
C MET A 100 10.07 5.80 9.00
N ILE A 101 11.20 5.61 8.30
CA ILE A 101 12.52 5.37 8.90
C ILE A 101 13.09 6.66 9.51
N ILE A 102 13.04 7.78 8.78
CA ILE A 102 13.67 9.04 9.19
C ILE A 102 13.18 9.51 10.58
N PRO A 103 11.87 9.53 10.87
CA PRO A 103 11.40 9.96 12.18
C PRO A 103 11.85 9.05 13.32
N GLN A 104 11.98 7.74 13.07
CA GLN A 104 12.38 6.77 14.09
C GLN A 104 13.86 6.91 14.42
N THR A 105 14.71 7.05 13.41
CA THR A 105 16.14 7.31 13.59
C THR A 105 16.39 8.65 14.29
N LEU A 106 15.65 9.70 13.93
CA LEU A 106 15.77 11.01 14.57
C LEU A 106 15.37 10.94 16.06
N THR A 107 14.31 10.20 16.38
CA THR A 107 13.87 9.99 17.77
C THR A 107 14.94 9.24 18.56
N PHE A 108 15.54 8.20 17.98
CA PHE A 108 16.60 7.44 18.62
C PHE A 108 17.86 8.29 18.87
N ALA A 109 18.29 9.07 17.88
CA ALA A 109 19.43 9.99 18.01
C ALA A 109 19.17 11.07 19.08
N TRP A 110 17.96 11.61 19.14
CA TRP A 110 17.57 12.58 20.17
C TRP A 110 17.60 11.97 21.57
N VAL A 111 17.06 10.76 21.76
CA VAL A 111 17.14 10.05 23.05
C VAL A 111 18.59 9.80 23.44
N ASN A 112 19.41 9.34 22.51
CA ASN A 112 20.82 9.08 22.77
C ASN A 112 21.56 10.38 23.14
N PHE A 113 21.36 11.48 22.41
CA PHE A 113 22.03 12.76 22.71
C PHE A 113 21.66 13.33 24.09
N PHE A 114 20.39 13.31 24.49
CA PHE A 114 19.93 13.93 25.74
C PHE A 114 20.01 13.02 26.97
N PHE A 115 20.04 11.69 26.78
CA PHE A 115 20.09 10.70 27.87
C PHE A 115 21.37 9.84 27.86
N SER A 116 22.34 10.15 27.01
CA SER A 116 23.68 9.53 27.07
C SER A 116 24.36 9.91 28.39
N GLY A 117 25.02 8.93 29.01
CA GLY A 117 25.78 9.11 30.26
C GLY A 117 25.01 8.81 31.56
N PHE A 118 23.72 8.45 31.49
CA PHE A 118 22.93 8.07 32.67
C PHE A 118 22.28 6.69 32.50
N VAL A 119 22.23 5.89 33.57
CA VAL A 119 21.43 4.65 33.61
C VAL A 119 19.96 5.04 33.74
N ALA A 120 19.20 4.91 32.65
CA ALA A 120 17.83 5.40 32.57
C ALA A 120 16.80 4.52 33.31
N ALA A 121 16.97 3.19 33.28
CA ALA A 121 16.10 2.24 33.98
C ALA A 121 16.76 0.86 34.06
N LYS A 122 16.42 0.08 35.10
CA LYS A 122 16.72 -1.35 35.18
C LYS A 122 15.55 -2.12 34.57
N ILE A 123 15.81 -2.84 33.49
CA ILE A 123 14.82 -3.74 32.89
C ILE A 123 14.73 -4.99 33.79
N PRO A 124 13.53 -5.38 34.28
CA PRO A 124 13.39 -6.44 35.29
C PRO A 124 13.50 -7.87 34.73
N PHE A 125 14.05 -8.05 33.53
CA PHE A 125 14.31 -9.35 32.91
C PHE A 125 15.54 -9.25 31.99
#